data_AF-F7V1U2-F1
#
_entry.id   AF-F7V1U2-F1
#
_cell.length_a   1.000
_cell.length_b   1.000
_cell.length_c   1.000
_cell.angle_alpha   90.00
_cell.angle_beta   90.00
_cell.angle_gamma   90.00
#
_symmetry.space_group_name_H-M   'P 1'
#
loop_
_entity.id
_entity.type
_entity.pdbx_description
1 polymer ?
#
loop_
_entity_poly.entity_id
_entity_poly.type
_entity_poly.pdbx_seq_one_letter_code
_entity_poly.pdbx_strand_id
1 'polypeptide(L)'
;MKEKVVLCAASAYNKKYYLNPEFERLPEGIREELQIMCVLFTEDVGGILTLYFTPEGTLELETSANEEDLLYDEIGSVLKIKQIQRDRKELLEGLELYYRVFCMGEVPPEDLLQDQ
;
A
#
# COMPACT_ATOMS: atom_id res chain seq x y z
N MET A 1 7.32 6.82 -20.39
CA MET A 1 7.50 6.02 -19.16
C MET A 1 6.20 6.13 -18.40
N LYS A 2 5.58 5.02 -17.99
CA LYS A 2 4.45 5.09 -17.07
C LYS A 2 5.00 5.56 -15.71
N GLU A 3 4.28 6.45 -15.04
CA GLU A 3 4.64 6.91 -13.70
C GLU A 3 4.10 5.92 -12.66
N LYS A 4 4.74 5.87 -11.48
CA LYS A 4 4.22 5.10 -10.34
C LYS A 4 2.88 5.71 -9.89
N VAL A 5 1.91 4.85 -9.57
CA VAL A 5 0.57 5.29 -9.14
C VAL A 5 0.44 5.08 -7.64
N VAL A 6 0.30 6.16 -6.88
CA VAL A 6 0.13 6.07 -5.42
C VAL A 6 -1.24 5.49 -5.10
N LEU A 7 -1.28 4.45 -4.26
CA LEU A 7 -2.51 3.90 -3.69
C LEU A 7 -2.91 4.69 -2.45
N CYS A 8 -2.03 4.71 -1.44
CA CYS A 8 -2.27 5.43 -0.19
C CYS A 8 -0.95 5.79 0.50
N ALA A 9 -1.01 6.73 1.44
CA ALA A 9 0.12 7.10 2.28
C ALA A 9 -0.32 7.50 3.69
N ALA A 10 0.53 7.24 4.68
CA ALA A 10 0.38 7.74 6.04
C ALA A 10 1.65 8.47 6.49
N SER A 11 1.50 9.48 7.35
CA SER A 11 2.62 10.25 7.88
C SER A 11 2.51 10.44 9.38
N ALA A 12 3.56 10.05 10.11
CA ALA A 12 3.71 10.32 11.54
C ALA A 12 3.82 11.83 11.82
N TYR A 13 4.43 12.59 10.91
CA TYR A 13 4.70 14.01 11.08
C TYR A 13 3.45 14.88 11.16
N ASN A 14 2.48 14.61 10.29
CA ASN A 14 1.25 15.40 10.21
C ASN A 14 0.00 14.66 10.69
N LYS A 15 0.15 13.36 11.05
CA LYS A 15 -0.93 12.48 11.51
C LYS A 15 -2.09 12.39 10.52
N LYS A 16 -1.76 12.34 9.23
CA LYS A 16 -2.74 12.19 8.14
C LYS A 16 -2.54 10.88 7.40
N TYR A 17 -3.67 10.34 6.97
CA TYR A 17 -3.78 9.28 5.99
C TYR A 17 -4.38 9.85 4.71
N TYR A 18 -3.83 9.46 3.57
CA TYR A 18 -4.30 9.78 2.23
C TYR A 18 -4.60 8.50 1.48
N LEU A 19 -5.77 8.40 0.88
CA LEU A 19 -6.11 7.40 -0.12
C LEU A 19 -6.28 8.12 -1.46
N ASN A 20 -5.69 7.59 -2.54
CA ASN A 20 -5.86 8.17 -3.86
C ASN A 20 -7.33 8.01 -4.33
N PRO A 21 -8.00 9.09 -4.76
CA PRO A 21 -9.40 9.08 -5.22
C PRO A 21 -9.71 8.03 -6.29
N GLU A 22 -8.73 7.64 -7.12
CA GLU A 22 -8.89 6.57 -8.11
C GLU A 22 -9.26 5.21 -7.49
N PHE A 23 -8.93 5.02 -6.21
CA PHE A 23 -9.16 3.80 -5.44
C PHE A 23 -10.32 3.92 -4.45
N GLU A 24 -11.14 4.97 -4.55
CA GLU A 24 -12.36 5.11 -3.73
C GLU A 24 -13.35 3.96 -3.95
N ARG A 25 -13.27 3.27 -5.09
CA ARG A 25 -14.12 2.11 -5.40
C ARG A 25 -13.71 0.81 -4.70
N LEU A 26 -12.55 0.78 -4.03
CA LEU A 26 -12.17 -0.36 -3.20
C LEU A 26 -13.24 -0.60 -2.11
N PRO A 27 -13.52 -1.86 -1.74
CA PRO A 27 -14.45 -2.17 -0.66
C PRO A 27 -14.08 -1.44 0.64
N GLU A 28 -15.08 -1.01 1.42
CA GLU A 28 -14.87 -0.23 2.64
C GLU A 28 -13.92 -0.90 3.62
N GLY A 29 -14.11 -2.19 3.89
CA GLY A 29 -13.23 -2.95 4.79
C GLY A 29 -11.76 -2.99 4.32
N ILE A 30 -11.52 -2.99 3.01
CA ILE A 30 -10.16 -2.93 2.44
C ILE A 30 -9.54 -1.55 2.66
N ARG A 31 -10.32 -0.47 2.44
CA ARG A 31 -9.87 0.90 2.70
C ARG A 31 -9.57 1.13 4.18
N GLU A 32 -10.42 0.62 5.06
CA GLU A 32 -10.22 0.69 6.52
C GLU A 32 -8.99 -0.11 6.95
N GLU A 33 -8.80 -1.33 6.43
CA GLU A 33 -7.63 -2.15 6.73
C GLU A 33 -6.34 -1.47 6.27
N LEU A 34 -6.32 -0.88 5.06
CA LEU A 34 -5.20 -0.08 4.57
C LEU A 34 -4.89 1.11 5.49
N GLN A 35 -5.92 1.85 5.90
CA GLN A 35 -5.76 2.99 6.80
C GLN A 35 -5.19 2.56 8.16
N ILE A 36 -5.77 1.55 8.79
CA ILE A 36 -5.33 1.03 10.08
C ILE A 36 -3.87 0.57 9.97
N MET A 37 -3.55 -0.23 8.95
CA MET A 37 -2.19 -0.73 8.73
C MET A 37 -1.19 0.41 8.57
N CYS A 38 -1.48 1.40 7.73
CA CYS A 38 -0.54 2.48 7.45
C CYS A 38 -0.34 3.39 8.67
N VAL A 39 -1.41 3.71 9.40
CA VAL A 39 -1.32 4.51 10.63
C VAL A 39 -0.53 3.77 11.71
N LEU A 40 -0.86 2.49 11.98
CA LEU A 40 -0.13 1.68 12.96
C LEU A 40 1.34 1.48 12.56
N PHE A 41 1.65 1.44 11.27
CA PHE A 41 3.04 1.42 10.82
C PHE A 41 3.75 2.69 11.27
N THR A 42 3.24 3.86 10.89
CA THR A 42 3.90 5.15 11.16
C THR A 42 3.92 5.53 12.65
N GLU A 43 2.96 5.04 13.45
CA GLU A 43 2.99 5.25 14.90
C GLU A 43 4.12 4.48 15.58
N ASP A 44 4.48 3.29 15.08
CA ASP A 44 5.54 2.48 15.69
C ASP A 44 6.94 2.86 15.19
N VAL A 45 7.09 3.27 13.92
CA VAL A 45 8.42 3.50 13.33
C VAL A 45 8.71 4.95 12.94
N GLY A 46 7.71 5.85 13.00
CA GLY A 46 7.85 7.23 12.52
C GLY A 46 7.78 7.36 10.99
N GLY A 47 8.25 8.49 10.47
CA GLY A 47 8.36 8.73 9.03
C GLY A 47 7.03 8.79 8.26
N ILE A 48 7.13 8.47 6.97
CA ILE A 48 6.03 8.37 6.01
C ILE A 48 6.08 6.99 5.38
N LEU A 49 4.95 6.28 5.37
CA LEU A 49 4.75 5.07 4.58
C LEU A 49 3.92 5.41 3.35
N THR A 50 4.40 5.02 2.17
CA THR A 50 3.69 5.13 0.90
C THR A 50 3.51 3.75 0.27
N LEU A 51 2.28 3.44 -0.12
CA LEU A 51 1.95 2.29 -0.96
C LEU A 51 1.71 2.79 -2.38
N TYR A 52 2.39 2.22 -3.36
CA TYR A 52 2.21 2.58 -4.78
C TYR A 52 2.33 1.36 -5.70
N PHE A 53 1.69 1.46 -6.86
CA PHE A 53 1.85 0.50 -7.94
C PHE A 53 2.95 0.93 -8.90
N THR A 54 3.83 0.00 -9.26
CA THR A 54 4.82 0.19 -10.32
C THR A 54 4.15 0.19 -11.70
N PRO A 55 4.83 0.65 -12.77
CA PRO A 55 4.36 0.51 -14.15
C PRO A 55 3.96 -0.90 -14.58
N GLU A 56 4.54 -1.92 -13.95
CA GLU A 56 4.31 -3.35 -14.17
C GLU A 56 3.11 -3.89 -13.35
N GLY A 57 2.51 -3.07 -12.49
CA GLY A 57 1.36 -3.46 -11.67
C GLY A 57 1.71 -4.18 -10.37
N THR A 58 2.97 -4.12 -9.94
CA THR A 58 3.42 -4.63 -8.64
C THR A 58 3.13 -3.59 -7.55
N LEU A 59 2.67 -4.03 -6.38
CA LEU A 59 2.45 -3.15 -5.23
C LEU A 59 3.71 -3.08 -4.36
N GLU A 60 4.25 -1.88 -4.19
CA GLU A 60 5.44 -1.63 -3.37
C GLU A 60 5.12 -0.76 -2.15
N LEU A 61 5.87 -1.00 -1.07
CA LEU A 61 5.82 -0.24 0.18
C LEU A 61 7.15 0.51 0.32
N GLU A 62 7.08 1.84 0.38
CA GLU A 62 8.24 2.72 0.49
C GLU A 62 8.12 3.57 1.75
N THR A 63 9.21 3.63 2.50
CA THR A 63 9.35 4.50 3.67
C THR A 63 10.27 5.66 3.38
N SER A 64 9.88 6.84 3.84
CA SER A 64 10.74 8.02 3.82
C SER A 64 10.68 8.75 5.16
N ALA A 65 11.78 9.37 5.54
CA ALA A 65 11.90 10.18 6.74
C ALA A 65 12.81 11.38 6.45
N ASN A 66 12.73 12.41 7.28
CA ASN A 66 13.72 13.49 7.23
C ASN A 66 15.07 12.95 7.73
N GLU A 67 16.18 13.36 7.11
CA GLU A 67 17.52 12.89 7.49
C GLU A 67 17.88 13.18 8.96
N GLU A 68 17.30 14.23 9.54
CA GLU A 68 17.49 14.65 10.93
C GLU A 68 16.45 14.03 11.90
N ASP A 69 15.61 13.11 11.42
CA ASP A 69 14.55 12.50 12.24
C ASP A 69 15.09 11.43 13.19
N LEU A 70 15.43 11.85 14.41
CA LEU A 70 15.86 10.96 15.50
C LEU A 70 14.75 10.03 16.02
N LEU A 71 13.49 10.28 15.66
CA LEU A 71 12.34 9.45 16.06
C LEU A 71 12.02 8.35 15.04
N TYR A 72 12.64 8.40 13.85
CA TYR A 72 12.46 7.37 12.84
C TYR A 72 13.30 6.14 13.15
N ASP A 73 12.65 4.97 13.21
CA ASP A 73 13.32 3.68 13.37
C ASP A 73 13.60 3.05 11.99
N GLU A 74 14.79 3.31 11.44
CA GLU A 74 15.21 2.79 10.14
C GLU A 74 15.27 1.25 10.09
N ILE A 75 15.68 0.60 11.19
CA ILE A 75 15.78 -0.86 11.24
C ILE A 75 14.37 -1.45 11.41
N GLY A 76 13.58 -0.87 12.32
CA GLY A 76 12.21 -1.27 12.59
C GLY A 76 11.32 -1.14 11.36
N SER A 77 11.49 -0.08 10.56
CA SER A 77 10.71 0.11 9.33
C SER A 77 10.94 -1.02 8.32
N VAL A 78 12.19 -1.44 8.10
CA VAL A 78 12.53 -2.56 7.20
C VAL A 78 11.96 -3.88 7.72
N LEU A 79 12.07 -4.15 9.02
CA LEU A 79 11.52 -5.37 9.64
C LEU A 79 10.00 -5.41 9.53
N LYS A 80 9.34 -4.26 9.77
CA LYS A 80 7.89 -4.16 9.78
C LYS A 80 7.30 -4.18 8.36
N ILE A 81 7.99 -3.65 7.36
CA ILE A 81 7.61 -3.86 5.94
C ILE A 81 7.61 -5.36 5.62
N LYS A 82 8.67 -6.09 5.97
CA LYS A 82 8.75 -7.54 5.73
C LYS A 82 7.65 -8.30 6.47
N GLN A 83 7.28 -7.84 7.66
CA GLN A 83 6.16 -8.40 8.40
C GLN A 83 4.83 -8.15 7.68
N ILE A 84 4.54 -6.92 7.23
CA ILE A 84 3.34 -6.60 6.46
C ILE A 84 3.26 -7.45 5.20
N GLN A 85 4.36 -7.55 4.45
CA GLN A 85 4.42 -8.38 3.23
C GLN A 85 4.09 -9.86 3.48
N ARG A 86 4.45 -10.37 4.67
CA ARG A 86 4.13 -11.75 5.08
C ARG A 86 2.70 -11.88 5.57
N ASP A 87 2.31 -11.05 6.52
CA ASP A 87 1.06 -11.19 7.29
C ASP A 87 -0.16 -10.69 6.49
N ARG A 88 0.04 -9.78 5.54
CA ARG A 88 -0.99 -9.19 4.67
C ARG A 88 -0.86 -9.60 3.22
N LYS A 89 -0.20 -10.74 2.96
CA LYS A 89 0.06 -11.24 1.60
C LYS A 89 -1.20 -11.25 0.73
N GLU A 90 -2.30 -11.82 1.22
CA GLU A 90 -3.57 -11.93 0.49
C GLU A 90 -4.16 -10.56 0.13
N LEU A 91 -4.10 -9.59 1.06
CA LEU A 91 -4.53 -8.22 0.81
C LEU A 91 -3.69 -7.57 -0.29
N LEU A 92 -2.36 -7.69 -0.21
CA LEU A 92 -1.44 -7.08 -1.17
C LEU A 92 -1.60 -7.70 -2.56
N GLU A 93 -1.68 -9.03 -2.66
CA GLU A 93 -1.92 -9.74 -3.92
C GLU A 93 -3.29 -9.40 -4.53
N GLY A 94 -4.32 -9.26 -3.69
CA GLY A 94 -5.65 -8.82 -4.12
C GLY A 94 -5.66 -7.38 -4.68
N LEU A 95 -4.90 -6.48 -4.06
CA LEU A 95 -4.75 -5.10 -4.53
C LEU A 95 -3.98 -5.02 -5.86
N GLU A 96 -2.93 -5.82 -6.02
CA GLU A 96 -2.23 -5.94 -7.32
C GLU A 96 -3.15 -6.44 -8.42
N LEU A 97 -3.90 -7.51 -8.15
CA LEU A 97 -4.86 -8.05 -9.10
C LEU A 97 -5.93 -7.02 -9.46
N TYR A 98 -6.48 -6.32 -8.46
CA TYR A 98 -7.44 -5.24 -8.68
C TYR A 98 -6.85 -4.17 -9.62
N TYR A 99 -5.62 -3.72 -9.36
CA TYR A 99 -4.97 -2.71 -10.19
C TYR A 99 -4.72 -3.21 -11.63
N ARG A 100 -4.19 -4.42 -11.79
CA ARG A 100 -3.94 -5.01 -13.12
C ARG A 100 -5.22 -5.16 -13.94
N VAL A 101 -6.32 -5.63 -13.33
CA VAL A 101 -7.59 -5.84 -14.05
C VAL A 101 -8.32 -4.51 -14.28
N PHE A 102 -8.57 -3.74 -13.23
CA PHE A 102 -9.46 -2.57 -13.31
C PHE A 102 -8.77 -1.29 -13.77
N CYS A 103 -7.46 -1.13 -13.54
CA CYS A 103 -6.71 0.06 -13.92
C CYS A 103 -5.87 -0.15 -15.18
N MET A 104 -5.25 -1.33 -15.34
CA MET A 104 -4.41 -1.63 -16.51
C MET A 104 -5.18 -2.34 -17.64
N GLY A 105 -6.38 -2.87 -17.37
CA GLY A 105 -7.21 -3.56 -18.36
C GLY A 105 -6.71 -4.96 -18.74
N GLU A 106 -5.94 -5.60 -17.86
CA GLU A 106 -5.51 -6.98 -18.06
C GLU A 106 -6.66 -7.96 -17.92
N VAL A 107 -6.59 -9.08 -18.65
CA VAL A 107 -7.58 -10.16 -18.54
C VAL A 107 -7.40 -10.82 -17.17
N PRO A 108 -8.46 -10.93 -16.36
CA PRO A 108 -8.36 -11.62 -15.08
C PRO A 108 -7.96 -13.08 -15.29
N PRO A 109 -7.23 -13.68 -14.34
CA PRO A 109 -6.94 -15.12 -14.32
C PRO A 109 -8.19 -15.97 -14.59
N GLU A 110 -8.04 -17.02 -15.42
CA GLU A 110 -9.16 -17.88 -15.86
C GLU A 110 -9.91 -18.54 -14.69
N ASP A 111 -9.22 -18.80 -13.59
CA ASP A 111 -9.77 -19.35 -12.35
C ASP A 111 -10.76 -18.41 -11.63
N LEU A 112 -10.67 -17.10 -11.88
CA LEU A 112 -11.63 -16.12 -11.35
C LEU A 112 -12.84 -15.90 -12.25
N LEU A 113 -12.84 -16.49 -13.45
CA LEU A 113 -13.93 -16.37 -14.42
C LEU A 113 -14.96 -17.50 -14.31
N GLN A 114 -14.82 -18.41 -13.33
CA GLN A 114 -15.61 -19.64 -13.25
C GLN A 114 -16.99 -19.53 -12.58
N ASP A 115 -17.38 -18.36 -12.08
CA ASP A 115 -18.72 -18.14 -11.52
C ASP A 115 -19.60 -17.31 -12.47
N GLN A 116 -20.14 -17.95 -13.51
CA GLN A 116 -21.31 -17.46 -14.27
C GLN A 116 -22.43 -18.49 -14.29
#